data_AF-A0A6B0Z3Z2-F1
#
_entry.id   AF-A0A6B0Z3Z2-F1
#
_cell.length_a   1.000
_cell.length_b   1.000
_cell.length_c   1.000
_cell.angle_alpha   90.00
_cell.angle_beta   90.00
_cell.angle_gamma   90.00
#
_symmetry.space_group_name_H-M   'P 1'
#
loop_
_entity.id
_entity.type
_entity.pdbx_description
1 polymer ?
#
loop_
_entity_poly.entity_id
_entity_poly.type
_entity_poly.pdbx_seq_one_letter_code
_entity_poly.pdbx_strand_id
1 'polypeptide(L)'
;MNLGRRRIKNPELCAAFEEIGFTNVSAFLASGNVIFDAADSDPDSVAGSIEDGLRASLGYEVPTFLRSADEVRAIAGYQPFTEVTAERSGKMQVAMVGSKVDQSTRDSVLKLSNDVDMLEMVGKEIYW
;
A
#
# COMPACT_ATOMS: atom_id res chain seq x y z
N MET A 1 -1.39 -10.70 2.62
CA MET A 1 -2.38 -11.81 2.65
C MET A 1 -1.78 -13.21 2.80
N ASN A 2 -0.77 -13.61 2.02
CA ASN A 2 -0.25 -15.00 2.05
C ASN A 2 0.87 -15.25 3.10
N LEU A 3 0.59 -15.02 4.40
CA LEU A 3 1.54 -15.22 5.50
C LEU A 3 1.11 -16.37 6.43
N GLY A 4 2.09 -17.17 6.88
CA GLY A 4 1.83 -18.32 7.77
C GLY A 4 0.84 -19.31 7.15
N ARG A 5 -0.29 -19.54 7.84
CA ARG A 5 -1.38 -20.43 7.39
C ARG A 5 -2.40 -19.76 6.48
N ARG A 6 -2.34 -18.44 6.27
CA ARG A 6 -3.26 -17.72 5.39
C ARG A 6 -2.87 -17.98 3.93
N ARG A 7 -3.83 -18.44 3.13
CA ARG A 7 -3.68 -18.72 1.71
C ARG A 7 -4.91 -18.23 0.97
N ILE A 8 -4.67 -17.43 -0.06
CA ILE A 8 -5.68 -17.03 -1.05
C ILE A 8 -5.02 -17.00 -2.42
N LYS A 9 -5.70 -17.57 -3.42
CA LYS A 9 -5.24 -17.52 -4.80
C LYS A 9 -5.72 -16.24 -5.47
N ASN A 10 -4.96 -15.73 -6.44
CA ASN A 10 -5.33 -14.52 -7.17
C ASN A 10 -6.75 -14.55 -7.76
N PRO A 11 -7.25 -15.64 -8.37
CA PRO A 11 -8.63 -15.68 -8.84
C PRO A 11 -9.69 -15.54 -7.74
N GLU A 12 -9.45 -16.15 -6.58
CA GLU A 12 -10.34 -16.04 -5.41
C GLU A 12 -10.33 -14.61 -4.85
N LEU A 13 -9.15 -13.99 -4.84
CA LEU A 13 -9.01 -12.59 -4.44
C LEU A 13 -9.73 -11.65 -5.40
N CYS A 14 -9.57 -11.83 -6.72
CA CYS A 14 -10.25 -11.01 -7.71
C CYS A 14 -11.78 -11.19 -7.60
N ALA A 15 -12.25 -12.42 -7.44
CA ALA A 15 -13.68 -12.70 -7.28
C ALA A 15 -14.28 -11.97 -6.07
N ALA A 16 -13.56 -11.91 -4.93
CA ALA A 16 -14.01 -11.16 -3.77
C ALA A 16 -14.18 -9.66 -4.05
N PHE A 17 -13.31 -9.07 -4.87
CA PHE A 17 -13.42 -7.65 -5.29
C PHE A 17 -14.59 -7.45 -6.28
N GLU A 18 -14.82 -8.40 -7.18
CA GLU A 18 -15.95 -8.37 -8.12
C GLU A 18 -17.29 -8.50 -7.38
N GLU A 19 -17.37 -9.34 -6.35
CA GLU A 19 -18.57 -9.51 -5.50
C GLU A 19 -18.95 -8.24 -4.70
N ILE A 20 -17.96 -7.41 -4.35
CA ILE A 20 -18.17 -6.08 -3.75
C ILE A 20 -18.76 -5.10 -4.77
N GLY A 21 -18.60 -5.37 -6.07
CA GLY A 21 -19.08 -4.53 -7.18
C GLY A 21 -17.99 -3.75 -7.90
N PHE A 22 -16.71 -4.04 -7.66
CA PHE A 22 -15.62 -3.45 -8.43
C PHE A 22 -15.48 -4.10 -9.81
N THR A 23 -14.90 -3.36 -10.75
CA THR A 23 -14.74 -3.80 -12.14
C THR A 23 -13.27 -3.77 -12.56
N ASN A 24 -12.93 -4.35 -13.72
CA ASN A 24 -11.56 -4.40 -14.25
C ASN A 24 -10.53 -4.92 -13.22
N VAL A 25 -10.94 -5.91 -12.41
CA VAL A 25 -10.15 -6.41 -11.29
C VAL A 25 -9.00 -7.29 -11.76
N SER A 26 -7.79 -7.01 -11.28
CA SER A 26 -6.59 -7.79 -11.55
C SER A 26 -5.66 -7.82 -10.35
N ALA A 27 -5.10 -8.97 -10.02
CA ALA A 27 -4.12 -9.11 -8.95
C ALA A 27 -2.69 -9.10 -9.52
N PHE A 28 -1.83 -8.26 -8.92
CA PHE A 28 -0.42 -8.20 -9.25
C PHE A 28 0.41 -9.06 -8.27
N LEU A 29 0.95 -10.16 -8.79
CA LEU A 29 1.70 -11.17 -8.03
C LEU A 29 0.89 -11.76 -6.84
N ALA A 30 1.53 -12.55 -5.98
CA ALA A 30 0.86 -13.30 -4.90
C ALA A 30 0.85 -12.56 -3.54
N SER A 31 1.16 -11.27 -3.51
CA SER A 31 1.36 -10.48 -2.28
C SER A 31 0.11 -9.81 -1.74
N GLY A 32 -0.99 -9.79 -2.51
CA GLY A 32 -2.21 -9.06 -2.15
C GLY A 32 -2.26 -7.64 -2.69
N ASN A 33 -1.66 -7.41 -3.86
CA ASN A 33 -1.83 -6.16 -4.60
C ASN A 33 -2.92 -6.37 -5.64
N VAL A 34 -3.95 -5.51 -5.63
CA VAL A 34 -5.09 -5.60 -6.54
C VAL A 34 -5.30 -4.25 -7.21
N ILE A 35 -5.51 -4.29 -8.51
CA ILE A 35 -5.87 -3.16 -9.36
C ILE A 35 -7.33 -3.36 -9.75
N PHE A 36 -8.15 -2.32 -9.65
CA PHE A 36 -9.58 -2.37 -9.94
C PHE A 36 -10.09 -0.96 -10.22
N ASP A 37 -11.26 -0.89 -10.84
CA ASP A 37 -12.04 0.33 -11.01
C ASP A 37 -13.23 0.32 -10.05
N ALA A 38 -13.43 1.45 -9.35
CA ALA A 38 -14.56 1.70 -8.46
C ALA A 38 -15.44 2.84 -8.99
N ALA A 39 -16.75 2.69 -8.83
CA ALA A 39 -17.70 3.77 -9.14
C ALA A 39 -17.72 4.86 -8.06
N ASP A 40 -17.48 4.48 -6.81
CA ASP A 40 -17.29 5.43 -5.71
C ASP A 40 -15.89 6.05 -5.79
N SER A 41 -15.82 7.36 -5.60
CA SER A 41 -14.58 8.14 -5.61
C SER A 41 -14.04 8.43 -4.21
N ASP A 42 -14.80 8.14 -3.15
CA ASP A 42 -14.35 8.33 -1.77
C ASP A 42 -13.39 7.19 -1.34
N PRO A 43 -12.09 7.48 -1.13
CA PRO A 43 -11.11 6.45 -0.82
C PRO A 43 -11.39 5.69 0.48
N ASP A 44 -11.97 6.36 1.49
CA ASP A 44 -12.22 5.75 2.79
C ASP A 44 -13.41 4.79 2.72
N SER A 45 -14.48 5.17 1.99
CA SER A 45 -15.61 4.30 1.65
C SER A 45 -15.17 3.06 0.87
N VAL A 46 -14.32 3.23 -0.15
CA VAL A 46 -13.80 2.13 -0.97
C VAL A 46 -12.93 1.19 -0.12
N ALA A 47 -12.00 1.74 0.68
CA ALA A 47 -11.16 0.94 1.55
C ALA A 47 -11.98 0.15 2.57
N GLY A 48 -12.95 0.80 3.25
CA GLY A 48 -13.84 0.13 4.19
C GLY A 48 -14.65 -1.02 3.56
N SER A 49 -15.18 -0.80 2.35
CA SER A 49 -15.89 -1.84 1.59
C SER A 49 -15.01 -3.05 1.27
N ILE A 50 -13.73 -2.82 0.93
CA ILE A 50 -12.75 -3.89 0.70
C ILE A 50 -12.47 -4.66 1.99
N GLU A 51 -12.19 -3.96 3.10
CA GLU A 51 -11.89 -4.59 4.37
C GLU A 51 -13.06 -5.44 4.88
N ASP A 52 -14.29 -4.94 4.74
CA ASP A 52 -15.50 -5.65 5.14
C ASP A 52 -15.77 -6.87 4.26
N GLY A 53 -15.68 -6.73 2.94
CA GLY A 53 -15.87 -7.83 2.01
C GLY A 53 -14.81 -8.93 2.17
N LEU A 54 -13.54 -8.56 2.31
CA LEU A 54 -12.46 -9.53 2.55
C LEU A 54 -12.58 -10.19 3.92
N ARG A 55 -13.01 -9.48 4.96
CA ARG A 55 -13.25 -10.09 6.28
C ARG A 55 -14.36 -11.12 6.21
N ALA A 56 -15.47 -10.81 5.51
CA ALA A 56 -16.59 -11.73 5.33
C ALA A 56 -16.18 -12.98 4.53
N SER A 57 -15.39 -12.81 3.47
CA SER A 57 -14.95 -13.91 2.60
C SER A 57 -13.86 -14.79 3.23
N LEU A 58 -12.90 -14.17 3.93
CA LEU A 58 -11.68 -14.85 4.39
C LEU A 58 -11.69 -15.21 5.88
N GLY A 59 -12.60 -14.62 6.66
CA GLY A 59 -12.73 -14.88 8.10
C GLY A 59 -11.66 -14.21 8.96
N TYR A 60 -10.93 -13.22 8.44
CA TYR A 60 -9.94 -12.44 9.18
C TYR A 60 -9.81 -11.03 8.62
N GLU A 61 -9.33 -10.10 9.43
CA GLU A 61 -9.09 -8.71 9.02
C GLU A 61 -7.96 -8.60 8.00
N VAL A 62 -8.21 -7.84 6.94
CA VAL A 62 -7.23 -7.51 5.90
C VAL A 62 -7.14 -5.99 5.79
N PRO A 63 -6.21 -5.34 6.54
CA PRO A 63 -5.98 -3.91 6.40
C PRO A 63 -5.66 -3.54 4.96
N THR A 64 -6.31 -2.51 4.45
CA THR A 64 -6.22 -2.11 3.04
C THR A 64 -5.56 -0.74 2.90
N PHE A 65 -4.51 -0.68 2.08
CA PHE A 65 -3.87 0.57 1.70
C PHE A 65 -4.25 0.92 0.26
N LEU A 66 -5.13 1.91 0.10
CA LEU A 66 -5.64 2.32 -1.20
C LEU A 66 -4.82 3.45 -1.81
N ARG A 67 -4.46 3.31 -3.09
CA ARG A 67 -3.84 4.35 -3.91
C ARG A 67 -4.48 4.36 -5.29
N SER A 68 -4.69 5.57 -5.82
CA SER A 68 -5.01 5.79 -7.22
C SER A 68 -3.80 5.45 -8.10
N ALA A 69 -4.06 5.22 -9.39
CA ALA A 69 -3.00 4.95 -10.36
C ALA A 69 -1.99 6.12 -10.46
N ASP A 70 -2.44 7.36 -10.32
CA ASP A 70 -1.58 8.54 -10.36
C ASP A 70 -0.69 8.66 -9.12
N GLU A 71 -1.21 8.34 -7.93
CA GLU A 71 -0.39 8.26 -6.71
C GLU A 71 0.69 7.18 -6.86
N VAL A 72 0.36 6.00 -7.39
CA VAL A 72 1.35 4.93 -7.61
C VAL A 72 2.44 5.38 -8.60
N ARG A 73 2.08 6.10 -9.67
CA ARG A 73 3.06 6.67 -10.61
C ARG A 73 3.95 7.72 -9.95
N ALA A 74 3.36 8.59 -9.13
CA ALA A 74 4.11 9.62 -8.39
C ALA A 74 5.12 8.99 -7.43
N ILE A 75 4.73 7.93 -6.72
CA ILE A 75 5.61 7.15 -5.84
C ILE A 75 6.77 6.55 -6.63
N ALA A 76 6.49 5.92 -7.77
CA ALA A 76 7.52 5.28 -8.59
C ALA A 76 8.52 6.29 -9.19
N GLY A 77 8.08 7.52 -9.47
CA GLY A 77 8.91 8.59 -10.01
C GLY A 77 9.67 9.39 -8.95
N TYR A 78 9.36 9.23 -7.66
CA TYR A 78 9.99 10.00 -6.60
C TYR A 78 11.39 9.47 -6.28
N GLN A 79 12.36 10.38 -6.16
CA GLN A 79 13.76 10.07 -5.87
C GLN A 79 14.22 10.96 -4.69
N PRO A 80 13.89 10.58 -3.44
CA PRO A 80 14.20 11.38 -2.26
C PRO A 80 15.71 11.45 -1.97
N PHE A 81 16.44 10.42 -2.36
CA PHE A 81 17.84 10.25 -2.01
C PHE A 81 18.72 10.45 -3.25
N THR A 82 18.95 11.72 -3.61
CA THR A 82 19.72 12.08 -4.82
C THR A 82 21.24 12.04 -4.61
N GLU A 83 21.72 12.15 -3.36
CA GLU A 83 23.14 12.08 -2.99
C GLU A 83 23.56 10.70 -2.47
N VAL A 84 22.96 9.64 -3.01
CA VAL A 84 23.33 8.27 -2.67
C VAL A 84 24.59 7.92 -3.45
N THR A 85 25.73 8.00 -2.76
CA THR A 85 27.02 7.59 -3.31
C THR A 85 26.95 6.16 -3.82
N ALA A 86 27.71 5.84 -4.87
CA ALA A 86 27.79 4.51 -5.48
C ALA A 86 28.17 3.37 -4.50
N GLU A 87 28.54 3.71 -3.26
CA GLU A 87 28.88 2.79 -2.17
C GLU A 87 27.64 2.32 -1.38
N ARG A 88 26.50 2.99 -1.51
CA ARG A 88 25.24 2.62 -0.84
C ARG A 88 24.46 1.63 -1.72
N SER A 89 24.53 0.35 -1.38
CA SER A 89 23.98 -0.77 -2.17
C SER A 89 22.51 -1.10 -1.88
N GLY A 90 21.80 -0.24 -1.13
CA GLY A 90 20.40 -0.43 -0.78
C GLY A 90 19.46 -0.24 -1.96
N LYS A 91 18.37 -1.02 -2.00
CA LYS A 91 17.23 -0.76 -2.90
C LYS A 91 16.23 0.11 -2.15
N MET A 92 15.80 1.21 -2.76
CA MET A 92 14.72 2.05 -2.23
C MET A 92 13.49 1.19 -1.90
N GLN A 93 13.02 1.30 -0.67
CA GLN A 93 11.79 0.73 -0.17
C GLN A 93 10.76 1.85 -0.02
N VAL A 94 9.49 1.49 -0.23
CA VAL A 94 8.36 2.37 0.05
C VAL A 94 7.40 1.62 0.96
N ALA A 95 7.17 2.17 2.15
CA ALA A 95 6.10 1.73 3.04
C ALA A 95 4.90 2.65 2.88
N MET A 96 3.72 2.06 2.71
CA MET A 96 2.44 2.78 2.65
C MET A 96 1.76 2.75 4.02
N VAL A 97 1.21 3.89 4.42
CA VAL A 97 0.29 3.98 5.58
C VAL A 97 -1.14 4.23 5.10
N GLY A 98 -2.11 3.84 5.94
CA GLY A 98 -3.55 3.94 5.62
C GLY A 98 -4.04 5.36 5.50
N SER A 99 -3.60 6.23 6.42
CA SER A 99 -4.01 7.63 6.48
C SER A 99 -2.82 8.55 6.71
N LYS A 100 -3.03 9.84 6.50
CA LYS A 100 -2.01 10.86 6.79
C LYS A 100 -1.77 10.90 8.30
N VAL A 101 -0.51 10.82 8.71
CA VAL A 101 -0.13 10.95 10.11
C VAL A 101 -0.01 12.42 10.52
N ASP A 102 -0.13 12.69 11.81
CA ASP A 102 0.10 14.03 12.34
C ASP A 102 1.60 14.41 12.31
N GLN A 103 1.87 15.69 12.56
CA GLN A 103 3.23 16.22 12.52
C GLN A 103 4.15 15.57 13.58
N SER A 104 3.61 15.23 14.75
CA SER A 104 4.40 14.64 15.83
C SER A 104 4.86 13.23 15.47
N THR A 105 3.97 12.40 14.91
CA THR A 105 4.32 11.08 14.37
C THR A 105 5.32 11.20 13.24
N ARG A 106 5.10 12.13 12.29
CA ARG A 106 6.04 12.40 11.19
C ARG A 106 7.42 12.73 11.72
N ASP A 107 7.54 13.67 12.65
CA ASP A 107 8.83 14.08 13.24
C ASP A 107 9.51 12.92 13.97
N SER A 108 8.72 12.05 14.60
CA SER A 108 9.24 10.87 15.30
C SER A 108 9.82 9.84 14.33
N VAL A 109 9.18 9.62 13.18
CA VAL A 109 9.72 8.78 12.11
C VAL A 109 11.01 9.37 11.53
N LEU A 110 11.02 10.66 11.21
CA LEU A 110 12.19 11.31 10.60
C LEU A 110 13.40 11.37 11.54
N LYS A 111 13.18 11.38 12.86
CA LYS A 111 14.27 11.27 13.87
C LYS A 111 14.98 9.92 13.87
N LEU A 112 14.38 8.87 13.28
CA LEU A 112 15.02 7.57 13.12
C LEU A 112 16.00 7.55 11.92
N SER A 113 15.91 8.55 11.04
CA SER A 113 16.79 8.68 9.88
C SER A 113 18.25 8.84 10.31
N ASN A 114 19.14 8.06 9.72
CA ASN A 114 20.57 8.09 9.98
C ASN A 114 21.38 7.84 8.69
N ASP A 115 22.70 7.61 8.83
CA ASP A 115 23.63 7.42 7.72
C ASP A 115 23.49 6.06 7.00
N VAL A 116 22.82 5.09 7.64
CA VAL A 116 22.49 3.77 7.10
C VAL A 116 21.04 3.73 6.61
N ASP A 117 20.11 4.20 7.44
CA ASP A 117 18.67 4.20 7.18
C ASP A 117 18.19 5.63 6.94
N MET A 118 18.18 6.08 5.70
CA MET A 118 17.62 7.40 5.38
C MET A 118 16.11 7.27 5.31
N LEU A 119 15.39 8.18 5.96
CA LEU A 119 13.93 8.17 5.96
C LEU A 119 13.40 9.49 5.45
N GLU A 120 12.46 9.40 4.51
CA GLU A 120 11.66 10.54 4.09
C GLU A 120 10.18 10.19 4.13
N MET A 121 9.33 11.16 4.47
CA MET A 121 7.89 10.96 4.47
C MET A 121 7.19 11.98 3.59
N VAL A 122 6.37 11.51 2.65
CA VAL A 122 5.53 12.35 1.78
C VAL A 122 4.13 11.80 1.87
N GLY A 123 3.14 12.63 2.23
CA GLY A 123 1.75 12.20 2.31
C GLY A 123 1.55 10.97 3.21
N LYS A 124 1.25 9.82 2.59
CA LYS A 124 0.98 8.53 3.23
C LYS A 124 2.07 7.50 2.90
N GLU A 125 3.26 7.96 2.52
CA GLU A 125 4.38 7.15 2.08
C GLU A 125 5.60 7.46 2.92
N ILE A 126 6.32 6.39 3.32
CA ILE A 126 7.63 6.46 3.91
C ILE A 126 8.61 5.83 2.93
N TYR A 127 9.63 6.59 2.55
CA TYR A 127 10.73 6.16 1.69
C TYR A 127 11.92 5.81 2.58
N TRP A 128 12.58 4.69 2.27
CA TRP A 128 13.71 4.14 3.01
C TRP A 128 14.77 3.58 2.07
#